data_AF-A0A0N4XEC1-F1
#
_entry.id   AF-A0A0N4XEC1-F1
#
_cell.length_a   1.000
_cell.length_b   1.000
_cell.length_c   1.000
_cell.angle_alpha   90.00
_cell.angle_beta   90.00
_cell.angle_gamma   90.00
#
_symmetry.space_group_name_H-M   'P 1'
#
loop_
_entity.id
_entity.type
_entity.pdbx_description
1 polymer ?
#
loop_
_entity_poly.entity_id
_entity_poly.type
_entity_poly.pdbx_seq_one_letter_code
_entity_poly.pdbx_strand_id
1 'polypeptide(L)'
;LVFSQSLESLSLIKRTLEFLDQTNQWFSDGHDAVKAEGEKWGWKEGKDYMVIDGSVQSGKRDSVQVKFNNPLNMRSRLMLISTRAGSLGTNMVAANRVIIFDACWNPSHDTQSLFRVYRFGQTKPVYIYRFIAQGTMEERIYKRQVTKESTSMRVVDEAQIQRHYDGHDLEELYRFDPKELDTEDGSARPNFAPPKDRLLAEILLTKKDAVVDYFQHDTLFAHVEEEKLTEEELKEAWNEYERDKNMNIGRGGMVMSGLSTGGLGHSQLLQQVQQQIQRNQAMQHLHRDIVYVNCYNIPLMDHDTAMKVTYLKKALEDLLPQIPLEMRGGISEFNSYFINFITTAVESRHNPAWMLNRAVSTFRTVVKLVKDQPSCKPILRNLYATTSQFFDPMESPP
;
A
#
# COMPACT_ATOMS: atom_id res chain seq x y z
N LEU A 1 -10.44 -15.24 -8.19
CA LEU A 1 -9.55 -14.15 -8.67
C LEU A 1 -8.12 -14.61 -8.58
N VAL A 2 -7.31 -14.28 -9.58
CA VAL A 2 -5.86 -14.53 -9.55
C VAL A 2 -5.15 -13.20 -9.78
N PHE A 3 -4.29 -12.83 -8.84
CA PHE A 3 -3.40 -11.68 -8.91
C PHE A 3 -1.99 -12.13 -9.22
N SER A 4 -1.31 -11.39 -10.10
CA SER A 4 0.09 -11.62 -10.44
C SER A 4 0.77 -10.29 -10.74
N GLN A 5 1.98 -10.07 -10.24
CA GLN A 5 2.77 -8.89 -10.63
C GLN A 5 3.40 -9.07 -12.03
N SER A 6 3.64 -10.31 -12.47
CA SER A 6 4.16 -10.62 -13.80
C SER A 6 3.04 -10.80 -14.83
N LEU A 7 3.18 -10.14 -15.98
CA LEU A 7 2.29 -10.32 -17.14
C LEU A 7 2.57 -11.65 -17.85
N GLU A 8 3.80 -12.14 -17.76
CA GLU A 8 4.24 -13.43 -18.28
C GLU A 8 3.55 -14.57 -17.54
N SER A 9 3.46 -14.50 -16.21
CA SER A 9 2.70 -15.46 -15.40
C SER A 9 1.22 -15.49 -15.80
N LEU A 10 0.59 -14.33 -15.97
CA LEU A 10 -0.80 -14.27 -16.46
C LEU A 10 -0.93 -14.88 -17.86
N SER A 11 0.03 -14.59 -18.75
CA SER A 11 0.06 -15.15 -20.10
C SER A 11 0.24 -16.68 -20.10
N LEU A 12 1.05 -17.21 -19.20
CA LEU A 12 1.25 -18.65 -19.01
C LEU A 12 -0.04 -19.32 -18.51
N ILE A 13 -0.74 -18.69 -17.55
CA ILE A 13 -2.04 -19.17 -17.08
C ILE A 13 -3.02 -19.21 -18.25
N LYS A 14 -3.13 -18.14 -19.06
CA LYS A 14 -4.00 -18.13 -20.24
C LYS A 14 -3.72 -19.28 -21.19
N ARG A 15 -2.45 -19.49 -21.55
CA ARG A 15 -2.03 -20.60 -22.44
C ARG A 15 -2.38 -21.96 -21.85
N THR A 16 -2.23 -22.13 -20.54
CA THR A 16 -2.60 -23.36 -19.83
C THR A 16 -4.11 -23.59 -19.90
N LEU A 17 -4.92 -22.56 -19.67
CA LEU A 17 -6.38 -22.63 -19.79
C LEU A 17 -6.82 -23.00 -21.21
N GLU A 18 -6.19 -22.41 -22.23
CA GLU A 18 -6.44 -22.73 -23.64
C GLU A 18 -6.07 -24.18 -23.97
N PHE A 19 -4.94 -24.66 -23.47
CA PHE A 19 -4.51 -26.05 -23.63
C PHE A 19 -5.51 -27.03 -22.97
N LEU A 20 -5.96 -26.74 -21.76
CA LEU A 20 -6.95 -27.56 -21.04
C LEU A 20 -8.31 -27.61 -21.76
N ASP A 21 -8.70 -26.50 -22.40
CA ASP A 21 -9.92 -26.42 -23.21
C ASP A 21 -9.80 -27.24 -24.51
N GLN A 22 -8.67 -27.14 -25.21
CA GLN A 22 -8.41 -27.88 -26.46
C GLN A 22 -8.30 -29.39 -26.24
N THR A 23 -7.70 -29.80 -25.13
CA THR A 23 -7.52 -31.23 -24.77
C THR A 23 -8.72 -31.81 -24.02
N ASN A 24 -9.74 -30.99 -23.72
CA ASN A 24 -10.92 -31.36 -22.95
C ASN A 24 -10.59 -31.96 -21.56
N GLN A 25 -9.42 -31.63 -21.02
CA GLN A 25 -8.94 -32.11 -19.70
C GLN A 25 -9.56 -31.34 -18.53
N TRP A 26 -10.25 -30.23 -18.82
CA TRP A 26 -10.92 -29.38 -17.84
C TRP A 26 -12.02 -30.08 -17.00
N PHE A 27 -12.55 -31.23 -17.43
CA PHE A 27 -13.56 -32.03 -16.72
C PHE A 27 -13.06 -33.38 -16.19
N SER A 28 -11.74 -33.60 -16.19
CA SER A 28 -11.18 -34.91 -15.82
C SER A 28 -11.37 -35.27 -14.33
N ASP A 29 -11.70 -34.30 -13.48
CA ASP A 29 -11.89 -34.45 -12.03
C ASP A 29 -13.36 -34.62 -11.60
N GLY A 30 -14.32 -34.66 -12.54
CA GLY A 30 -15.73 -34.93 -12.23
C GLY A 30 -16.48 -33.76 -11.58
N HIS A 31 -15.92 -32.55 -11.58
CA HIS A 31 -16.63 -31.35 -11.15
C HIS A 31 -17.68 -30.95 -12.21
N ASP A 32 -18.90 -31.47 -12.09
CA ASP A 32 -20.04 -31.01 -12.87
C ASP A 32 -20.42 -29.59 -12.41
N ALA A 33 -19.90 -28.59 -13.11
CA ALA A 33 -20.35 -27.23 -12.95
C ALA A 33 -21.87 -27.17 -13.20
N VAL A 34 -22.61 -26.48 -12.33
CA VAL A 34 -24.06 -26.26 -12.48
C VAL A 34 -24.29 -25.47 -13.77
N LYS A 35 -24.59 -26.19 -14.85
CA LYS A 35 -24.78 -25.68 -16.21
C LYS A 35 -26.22 -25.95 -16.63
N ALA A 36 -26.77 -25.06 -17.46
CA ALA A 36 -28.06 -25.33 -18.08
C ALA A 36 -27.97 -26.55 -19.02
N GLU A 37 -29.09 -27.23 -19.21
CA GLU A 37 -29.19 -28.38 -20.10
C GLU A 37 -28.75 -27.99 -21.53
N GLY A 38 -27.77 -28.71 -22.09
CA GLY A 38 -27.20 -28.44 -23.42
C GLY A 38 -26.06 -27.41 -23.47
N GLU A 39 -25.67 -26.78 -22.35
CA GLU A 39 -24.57 -25.80 -22.37
C GLU A 39 -23.19 -26.48 -22.32
N LYS A 40 -22.33 -26.19 -23.30
CA LYS A 40 -20.92 -26.61 -23.30
C LYS A 40 -20.03 -25.51 -22.72
N TRP A 41 -19.43 -25.79 -21.57
CA TRP A 41 -18.49 -24.91 -20.89
C TRP A 41 -17.05 -25.27 -21.26
N GLY A 42 -16.14 -24.31 -21.07
CA GLY A 42 -14.73 -24.45 -21.38
C GLY A 42 -13.91 -23.34 -20.73
N TRP A 43 -12.78 -22.99 -21.34
CA TRP A 43 -11.97 -21.84 -20.96
C TRP A 43 -11.74 -20.87 -22.11
N LYS A 44 -12.74 -20.03 -22.37
CA LYS A 44 -12.64 -18.94 -23.34
C LYS A 44 -12.57 -17.58 -22.66
N GLU A 45 -11.57 -16.79 -23.06
CA GLU A 45 -11.44 -15.39 -22.62
C GLU A 45 -12.71 -14.61 -23.02
N GLY A 46 -13.22 -13.77 -22.11
CA GLY A 46 -14.43 -12.99 -22.32
C GLY A 46 -15.73 -13.76 -22.07
N LYS A 47 -15.68 -15.08 -21.83
CA LYS A 47 -16.84 -15.91 -21.47
C LYS A 47 -16.64 -16.57 -20.11
N ASP A 48 -15.65 -17.46 -20.02
CA ASP A 48 -15.40 -18.30 -18.85
C ASP A 48 -14.42 -17.64 -17.88
N TYR A 49 -13.46 -16.89 -18.44
CA TYR A 49 -12.54 -16.05 -17.67
C TYR A 49 -12.38 -14.65 -18.26
N MET A 50 -11.99 -13.69 -17.42
CA MET A 50 -11.75 -12.29 -17.77
C MET A 50 -10.34 -11.86 -17.40
N VAL A 51 -9.83 -10.80 -18.03
CA VAL A 51 -8.45 -10.34 -17.83
C VAL A 51 -8.41 -8.82 -17.68
N ILE A 52 -7.67 -8.35 -16.68
CA ILE A 52 -7.36 -6.93 -16.44
C ILE A 52 -5.85 -6.81 -16.20
N ASP A 53 -5.10 -6.55 -17.25
CA ASP A 53 -3.63 -6.49 -17.23
C ASP A 53 -3.06 -5.06 -17.28
N GLY A 54 -3.93 -4.04 -17.36
CA GLY A 54 -3.57 -2.62 -17.48
C GLY A 54 -3.65 -2.07 -18.90
N SER A 55 -3.75 -2.94 -19.92
CA SER A 55 -3.99 -2.53 -21.31
C SER A 55 -5.47 -2.26 -21.62
N VAL A 56 -6.37 -2.74 -20.75
CA VAL A 56 -7.81 -2.65 -20.91
C VAL A 56 -8.29 -1.21 -20.69
N GLN A 57 -8.91 -0.62 -21.72
CA GLN A 57 -9.52 0.72 -21.65
C GLN A 57 -10.56 0.83 -20.52
N SER A 58 -10.73 2.02 -19.93
CA SER A 58 -11.63 2.23 -18.79
C SER A 58 -13.05 1.69 -19.00
N GLY A 59 -13.72 2.06 -20.10
CA GLY A 59 -15.09 1.59 -20.36
C GLY A 59 -15.21 0.08 -20.58
N LYS A 60 -14.14 -0.59 -21.04
CA LYS A 60 -14.10 -2.06 -21.14
C LYS A 60 -13.86 -2.71 -19.78
N ARG A 61 -13.14 -2.04 -18.86
CA ARG A 61 -12.96 -2.54 -17.49
C ARG A 61 -14.30 -2.61 -16.79
N ASP A 62 -15.10 -1.55 -16.86
CA ASP A 62 -16.41 -1.48 -16.19
C ASP A 62 -17.37 -2.59 -16.66
N SER A 63 -17.44 -2.82 -17.97
CA SER A 63 -18.26 -3.91 -18.52
C SER A 63 -17.79 -5.29 -18.07
N VAL A 64 -16.48 -5.50 -17.95
CA VAL A 64 -15.90 -6.72 -17.38
C VAL A 64 -16.29 -6.89 -15.91
N GLN A 65 -16.25 -5.82 -15.09
CA GLN A 65 -16.64 -5.92 -13.67
C GLN A 65 -18.12 -6.20 -13.53
N VAL A 66 -18.98 -5.49 -14.27
CA VAL A 66 -20.44 -5.69 -14.24
C VAL A 66 -20.78 -7.12 -14.64
N LYS A 67 -20.13 -7.63 -15.70
CA LYS A 67 -20.36 -9.00 -16.16
C LYS A 67 -19.90 -10.05 -15.15
N PHE A 68 -18.76 -9.83 -14.49
CA PHE A 68 -18.23 -10.75 -13.47
C PHE A 68 -19.04 -10.71 -12.17
N ASN A 69 -19.51 -9.52 -11.76
CA ASN A 69 -20.30 -9.36 -10.55
C ASN A 69 -21.78 -9.73 -10.70
N ASN A 70 -22.25 -10.02 -11.93
CA ASN A 70 -23.63 -10.41 -12.16
C ASN A 70 -23.92 -11.80 -11.56
N PRO A 71 -24.78 -11.93 -10.54
CA PRO A 71 -25.06 -13.21 -9.90
C PRO A 71 -25.77 -14.21 -10.83
N LEU A 72 -26.39 -13.74 -11.92
CA LEU A 72 -27.00 -14.60 -12.94
C LEU A 72 -25.97 -15.17 -13.92
N ASN A 73 -24.75 -14.65 -13.94
CA ASN A 73 -23.68 -15.12 -14.82
C ASN A 73 -22.83 -16.19 -14.15
N MET A 74 -23.30 -17.43 -14.19
CA MET A 74 -22.58 -18.58 -13.63
C MET A 74 -21.34 -18.99 -14.43
N ARG A 75 -21.18 -18.48 -15.65
CA ARG A 75 -20.12 -18.87 -16.58
C ARG A 75 -18.80 -18.16 -16.33
N SER A 76 -18.84 -16.89 -15.90
CA SER A 76 -17.63 -16.12 -15.60
C SER A 76 -17.07 -16.49 -14.23
N ARG A 77 -16.10 -17.40 -14.20
CA ARG A 77 -15.63 -18.07 -12.97
C ARG A 77 -14.25 -17.63 -12.52
N LEU A 78 -13.48 -17.07 -13.43
CA LEU A 78 -12.11 -16.65 -13.21
C LEU A 78 -11.90 -15.24 -13.72
N MET A 79 -11.16 -14.45 -12.95
CA MET A 79 -10.63 -13.18 -13.43
C MET A 79 -9.16 -13.09 -13.05
N LEU A 80 -8.35 -12.80 -14.06
CA LEU A 80 -6.90 -12.63 -14.01
C LEU A 80 -6.59 -11.14 -13.94
N ILE A 81 -5.86 -10.71 -12.93
CA ILE A 81 -5.58 -9.29 -12.69
C ILE A 81 -4.07 -9.11 -12.50
N SER A 82 -3.49 -8.14 -13.18
CA SER A 82 -2.13 -7.71 -12.83
C SER A 82 -2.17 -6.87 -11.57
N THR A 83 -1.30 -7.13 -10.60
CA THR A 83 -1.33 -6.46 -9.28
C THR A 83 -1.27 -4.93 -9.42
N ARG A 84 -0.54 -4.42 -10.42
CA ARG A 84 -0.51 -2.98 -10.75
C ARG A 84 -1.85 -2.47 -11.29
N ALA A 85 -2.54 -3.22 -12.15
CA ALA A 85 -3.86 -2.82 -12.66
C ALA A 85 -4.97 -2.95 -11.62
N GLY A 86 -4.82 -3.84 -10.63
CA GLY A 86 -5.76 -4.00 -9.51
C GLY A 86 -5.81 -2.81 -8.55
N SER A 87 -4.79 -1.95 -8.56
CA SER A 87 -4.74 -0.73 -7.73
C SER A 87 -5.76 0.34 -8.15
N LEU A 88 -6.29 0.27 -9.38
CA LEU A 88 -7.08 1.33 -10.04
C LEU A 88 -8.57 1.41 -9.66
N GLY A 89 -9.02 0.80 -8.56
CA GLY A 89 -10.37 1.09 -8.04
C GLY A 89 -11.50 0.13 -8.45
N THR A 90 -11.22 -1.14 -8.72
CA THR A 90 -12.25 -2.08 -9.24
C THR A 90 -12.95 -2.87 -8.13
N ASN A 91 -14.29 -2.97 -8.14
CA ASN A 91 -15.06 -3.73 -7.14
C ASN A 91 -15.32 -5.17 -7.64
N MET A 92 -14.95 -6.19 -6.86
CA MET A 92 -15.01 -7.61 -7.27
C MET A 92 -15.68 -8.51 -6.22
N VAL A 93 -16.79 -8.05 -5.64
CA VAL A 93 -17.54 -8.75 -4.57
C VAL A 93 -18.11 -10.11 -4.97
N ALA A 94 -18.25 -10.44 -6.27
CA ALA A 94 -18.71 -11.79 -6.65
C ALA A 94 -17.67 -12.89 -6.40
N ALA A 95 -16.39 -12.54 -6.29
CA ALA A 95 -15.34 -13.51 -6.01
C ALA A 95 -15.30 -13.85 -4.51
N ASN A 96 -15.18 -15.13 -4.20
CA ASN A 96 -15.02 -15.65 -2.83
C ASN A 96 -13.70 -16.42 -2.64
N ARG A 97 -12.88 -16.52 -3.69
CA ARG A 97 -11.56 -17.14 -3.65
C ARG A 97 -10.56 -16.24 -4.37
N VAL A 98 -9.47 -15.93 -3.70
CA VAL A 98 -8.39 -15.08 -4.20
C VAL A 98 -7.09 -15.85 -4.15
N ILE A 99 -6.36 -15.86 -5.26
CA ILE A 99 -5.03 -16.45 -5.36
C ILE A 99 -4.06 -15.32 -5.67
N ILE A 100 -3.07 -15.13 -4.80
CA ILE A 100 -1.90 -14.30 -5.06
C ILE A 100 -0.83 -15.24 -5.59
N PHE A 101 -0.57 -15.15 -6.89
CA PHE A 101 0.21 -16.15 -7.63
C PHE A 101 1.71 -16.02 -7.37
N ASP A 102 2.22 -14.80 -7.21
CA ASP A 102 3.63 -14.51 -6.98
C ASP A 102 3.82 -13.53 -5.82
N ALA A 103 4.98 -13.61 -5.15
CA ALA A 103 5.29 -12.76 -3.99
C ALA A 103 5.81 -11.38 -4.43
N CYS A 104 5.18 -10.30 -3.98
CA CYS A 104 5.64 -8.94 -4.27
C CYS A 104 6.58 -8.38 -3.19
N TRP A 105 7.38 -7.36 -3.49
CA TRP A 105 8.29 -6.76 -2.48
C TRP A 105 7.59 -5.87 -1.45
N ASN A 106 6.40 -5.37 -1.80
CA ASN A 106 5.63 -4.41 -1.02
C ASN A 106 4.27 -5.00 -0.63
N PRO A 107 4.10 -5.48 0.61
CA PRO A 107 2.88 -6.18 1.04
C PRO A 107 1.60 -5.37 0.86
N SER A 108 1.68 -4.03 0.92
CA SER A 108 0.53 -3.14 0.75
C SER A 108 -0.18 -3.29 -0.60
N HIS A 109 0.53 -3.70 -1.67
CA HIS A 109 -0.10 -3.95 -2.96
C HIS A 109 -1.04 -5.15 -2.93
N ASP A 110 -0.68 -6.18 -2.18
CA ASP A 110 -1.50 -7.37 -2.02
C ASP A 110 -2.71 -7.02 -1.14
N THR A 111 -2.49 -6.36 0.00
CA THR A 111 -3.56 -5.91 0.90
C THR A 111 -4.57 -5.02 0.19
N GLN A 112 -4.12 -4.06 -0.64
CA GLN A 112 -4.99 -3.22 -1.45
C GLN A 112 -5.83 -4.05 -2.44
N SER A 113 -5.24 -5.09 -3.03
CA SER A 113 -5.91 -6.01 -3.95
C SER A 113 -6.96 -6.86 -3.22
N LEU A 114 -6.67 -7.29 -1.99
CA LEU A 114 -7.62 -8.03 -1.14
C LEU A 114 -8.83 -7.18 -0.73
N PHE A 115 -8.63 -5.91 -0.39
CA PHE A 115 -9.71 -4.96 -0.10
C PHE A 115 -10.60 -4.62 -1.31
N ARG A 116 -10.31 -5.14 -2.51
CA ARG A 116 -11.24 -5.10 -3.66
C ARG A 116 -12.30 -6.20 -3.62
N VAL A 117 -12.05 -7.24 -2.83
CA VAL A 117 -12.89 -8.44 -2.70
C VAL A 117 -13.56 -8.47 -1.34
N TYR A 118 -12.77 -8.23 -0.28
CA TYR A 118 -13.25 -8.07 1.08
C TYR A 118 -13.69 -6.61 1.27
N ARG A 119 -14.95 -6.35 0.93
CA ARG A 119 -15.59 -5.02 0.97
C ARG A 119 -17.10 -5.17 1.12
N PHE A 120 -17.78 -4.08 1.49
CA PHE A 120 -19.24 -3.97 1.43
C PHE A 120 -19.82 -4.52 0.12
N GLY A 121 -20.86 -5.35 0.26
CA GLY A 121 -21.48 -6.11 -0.82
C GLY A 121 -21.02 -7.56 -0.93
N GLN A 122 -19.94 -7.95 -0.25
CA GLN A 122 -19.54 -9.35 -0.13
C GLN A 122 -20.42 -10.07 0.90
N THR A 123 -21.04 -11.18 0.50
CA THR A 123 -21.90 -11.99 1.38
C THR A 123 -21.38 -13.40 1.60
N LYS A 124 -20.37 -13.83 0.84
CA LYS A 124 -19.79 -15.17 0.91
C LYS A 124 -18.50 -15.15 1.73
N PRO A 125 -18.15 -16.24 2.44
CA PRO A 125 -16.84 -16.37 3.06
C PRO A 125 -15.75 -16.29 1.98
N VAL A 126 -14.75 -15.44 2.21
CA VAL A 126 -13.64 -15.20 1.28
C VAL A 126 -12.42 -15.96 1.76
N TYR A 127 -11.83 -16.78 0.88
CA TYR A 127 -10.57 -17.47 1.13
C TYR A 127 -9.46 -16.91 0.27
N ILE A 128 -8.31 -16.67 0.88
CA ILE A 128 -7.15 -16.04 0.23
C ILE A 128 -5.99 -17.03 0.31
N TYR A 129 -5.41 -17.35 -0.85
CA TYR A 129 -4.24 -18.20 -0.98
C TYR A 129 -3.10 -17.37 -1.53
N ARG A 130 -1.92 -17.55 -0.96
CA ARG A 130 -0.67 -17.02 -1.49
C ARG A 130 0.22 -18.19 -1.85
N PHE A 131 0.62 -18.26 -3.11
CA PHE A 131 1.58 -19.26 -3.55
C PHE A 131 2.99 -18.74 -3.29
N ILE A 132 3.84 -19.64 -2.77
CA ILE A 132 5.24 -19.37 -2.46
C ILE A 132 6.04 -20.58 -2.90
N ALA A 133 6.97 -20.38 -3.84
CA ALA A 133 7.90 -21.44 -4.21
C ALA A 133 8.95 -21.64 -3.10
N GLN A 134 8.90 -22.81 -2.47
CA GLN A 134 9.76 -23.18 -1.34
C GLN A 134 11.25 -23.24 -1.74
N GLY A 135 12.13 -22.76 -0.87
CA GLY A 135 13.57 -22.73 -1.12
C GLY A 135 14.03 -21.70 -2.15
N THR A 136 13.11 -20.91 -2.73
CA THR A 136 13.44 -19.89 -3.75
C THR A 136 13.51 -18.48 -3.15
N MET A 137 13.84 -17.50 -4.00
CA MET A 137 13.76 -16.08 -3.66
C MET A 137 12.36 -15.66 -3.18
N GLU A 138 11.28 -16.31 -3.63
CA GLU A 138 9.91 -15.97 -3.20
C GLU A 138 9.69 -16.19 -1.71
N GLU A 139 10.20 -17.30 -1.15
CA GLU A 139 10.09 -17.59 0.29
C GLU A 139 10.79 -16.51 1.13
N ARG A 140 11.94 -16.03 0.65
CA ARG A 140 12.74 -14.99 1.31
C ARG A 140 12.07 -13.62 1.22
N ILE A 141 11.51 -13.29 0.05
CA ILE A 141 10.69 -12.08 -0.13
C ILE A 141 9.52 -12.11 0.85
N TYR A 142 8.80 -13.23 0.93
CA TYR A 142 7.67 -13.38 1.84
C TYR A 142 8.06 -13.22 3.31
N LYS A 143 9.15 -13.88 3.77
CA LYS A 143 9.69 -13.68 5.13
C LYS A 143 9.96 -12.19 5.42
N ARG A 144 10.53 -11.46 4.46
CA ARG A 144 10.75 -10.01 4.59
C ARG A 144 9.46 -9.22 4.59
N GLN A 145 8.46 -9.60 3.81
CA GLN A 145 7.13 -8.96 3.87
C GLN A 145 6.54 -9.09 5.28
N VAL A 146 6.55 -10.28 5.86
CA VAL A 146 6.05 -10.52 7.23
C VAL A 146 6.80 -9.64 8.24
N THR A 147 8.14 -9.55 8.13
CA THR A 147 8.92 -8.65 8.99
C THR A 147 8.56 -7.18 8.77
N LYS A 148 8.35 -6.75 7.51
CA LYS A 148 7.92 -5.38 7.18
C LYS A 148 6.53 -5.06 7.72
N GLU A 149 5.58 -5.96 7.62
CA GLU A 149 4.22 -5.80 8.18
C GLU A 149 4.27 -5.72 9.70
N SER A 150 4.99 -6.65 10.35
CA SER A 150 5.19 -6.65 11.81
C SER A 150 5.88 -5.37 12.29
N THR A 151 6.91 -4.93 11.58
CA THR A 151 7.61 -3.65 11.80
C THR A 151 6.64 -2.48 11.65
N SER A 152 5.85 -2.44 10.57
CA SER A 152 4.88 -1.38 10.33
C SER A 152 3.86 -1.26 11.47
N MET A 153 3.36 -2.39 11.97
CA MET A 153 2.44 -2.42 13.11
C MET A 153 3.09 -1.86 14.38
N ARG A 154 4.36 -2.20 14.62
CA ARG A 154 5.14 -1.72 15.80
C ARG A 154 5.64 -0.29 15.70
N VAL A 155 5.80 0.26 14.50
CA VAL A 155 6.23 1.66 14.29
C VAL A 155 5.07 2.63 14.50
N VAL A 156 3.82 2.16 14.32
CA VAL A 156 2.64 2.86 14.84
C VAL A 156 2.71 2.95 16.38
N ASP A 157 3.37 1.98 17.04
CA ASP A 157 3.63 1.94 18.49
C ASP A 157 4.96 2.62 18.93
N GLU A 158 5.42 3.67 18.25
CA GLU A 158 6.60 4.50 18.64
C GLU A 158 7.95 3.77 18.80
N ALA A 159 8.16 2.59 18.20
CA ALA A 159 9.46 1.93 18.22
C ALA A 159 10.34 2.33 17.01
N GLN A 160 11.48 2.99 17.23
CA GLN A 160 12.48 3.21 16.18
C GLN A 160 13.16 1.90 15.77
N ILE A 161 12.93 1.45 14.53
CA ILE A 161 13.59 0.28 13.96
C ILE A 161 14.83 0.75 13.18
N GLN A 162 16.01 0.37 13.69
CA GLN A 162 17.28 0.61 13.00
C GLN A 162 17.32 -0.16 11.67
N ARG A 163 17.74 0.51 10.59
CA ARG A 163 17.93 -0.11 9.28
C ARG A 163 19.22 -0.90 9.29
N HIS A 164 19.13 -2.21 9.48
CA HIS A 164 20.21 -3.15 9.18
C HIS A 164 19.91 -3.78 7.83
N TYR A 165 20.64 -3.38 6.80
CA TYR A 165 20.65 -4.05 5.50
C TYR A 165 22.12 -4.30 5.18
N ASP A 166 22.55 -5.56 5.25
CA ASP A 166 23.93 -5.94 5.00
C ASP A 166 24.07 -6.61 3.61
N GLY A 167 25.29 -6.63 3.06
CA GLY A 167 25.55 -7.30 1.78
C GLY A 167 25.22 -8.79 1.82
N HIS A 168 25.37 -9.43 2.99
CA HIS A 168 24.97 -10.82 3.23
C HIS A 168 23.47 -11.06 2.99
N ASP A 169 22.62 -10.07 3.27
CA ASP A 169 21.18 -10.17 3.03
C ASP A 169 20.87 -10.28 1.52
N LEU A 170 21.73 -9.75 0.65
CA LEU A 170 21.53 -9.85 -0.81
C LEU A 170 21.92 -11.24 -1.32
N GLU A 171 23.01 -11.82 -0.84
CA GLU A 171 23.40 -13.21 -1.17
C GLU A 171 22.35 -14.22 -0.68
N GLU A 172 21.79 -13.96 0.50
CA GLU A 172 20.64 -14.67 1.04
C GLU A 172 19.32 -14.37 0.31
N LEU A 173 19.29 -13.68 -0.84
CA LEU A 173 18.12 -13.70 -1.73
C LEU A 173 18.26 -14.72 -2.86
N TYR A 174 19.49 -14.95 -3.33
CA TYR A 174 19.76 -15.77 -4.52
C TYR A 174 20.07 -17.24 -4.23
N ARG A 175 20.40 -17.59 -2.99
CA ARG A 175 20.59 -19.01 -2.61
C ARG A 175 19.27 -19.81 -2.77
N PHE A 176 19.35 -20.92 -3.48
CA PHE A 176 18.27 -21.88 -3.64
C PHE A 176 18.50 -23.07 -2.68
N ASP A 177 17.53 -23.34 -1.81
CA ASP A 177 17.65 -24.36 -0.75
C ASP A 177 16.28 -25.02 -0.48
N PRO A 178 15.77 -25.84 -1.43
CA PRO A 178 14.49 -26.52 -1.28
C PRO A 178 14.60 -27.68 -0.26
N LYS A 179 13.50 -27.92 0.45
CA LYS A 179 13.31 -29.10 1.28
C LYS A 179 12.60 -30.11 0.40
N GLU A 180 13.36 -31.02 -0.17
CA GLU A 180 12.79 -32.14 -0.91
C GLU A 180 12.04 -33.03 0.08
N LEU A 181 10.74 -33.19 -0.15
CA LEU A 181 9.95 -34.17 0.59
C LEU A 181 10.26 -35.55 0.03
N ASP A 182 10.81 -36.43 0.87
CA ASP A 182 10.85 -37.84 0.54
C ASP A 182 9.42 -38.38 0.52
N THR A 183 9.00 -38.88 -0.65
CA THR A 183 7.65 -39.43 -0.83
C THR A 183 7.45 -40.75 -0.09
N GLU A 184 8.53 -41.44 0.27
CA GLU A 184 8.50 -42.73 0.96
C GLU A 184 8.57 -42.58 2.49
N ASP A 185 9.21 -41.50 2.99
CA ASP A 185 9.29 -41.18 4.42
C ASP A 185 8.20 -40.18 4.86
N GLY A 186 7.03 -40.72 5.20
CA GLY A 186 5.90 -39.93 5.73
C GLY A 186 6.16 -39.26 7.08
N SER A 187 7.28 -39.54 7.75
CA SER A 187 7.62 -38.97 9.06
C SER A 187 8.18 -37.54 8.99
N ALA A 188 8.70 -37.12 7.83
CA ALA A 188 9.25 -35.78 7.60
C ALA A 188 8.17 -34.72 7.30
N ARG A 189 6.90 -35.13 7.13
CA ARG A 189 5.81 -34.18 6.87
C ARG A 189 5.43 -33.44 8.15
N PRO A 190 5.43 -32.11 8.16
CA PRO A 190 4.98 -31.40 9.34
C PRO A 190 3.47 -31.64 9.52
N ASN A 191 3.07 -31.88 10.77
CA ASN A 191 1.69 -32.14 11.11
C ASN A 191 0.97 -30.80 11.29
N PHE A 192 0.11 -30.45 10.34
CA PHE A 192 -0.63 -29.19 10.38
C PHE A 192 -2.06 -29.42 10.84
N ALA A 193 -2.68 -28.37 11.40
CA ALA A 193 -4.11 -28.37 11.64
C ALA A 193 -4.86 -28.62 10.31
N PRO A 194 -6.11 -29.12 10.32
CA PRO A 194 -6.91 -29.13 9.10
C PRO A 194 -7.21 -27.67 8.69
N PRO A 195 -7.01 -27.28 7.41
CA PRO A 195 -7.38 -25.93 6.97
C PRO A 195 -8.90 -25.74 7.07
N LYS A 196 -9.32 -24.50 7.37
CA LYS A 196 -10.75 -24.13 7.47
C LYS A 196 -11.51 -24.35 6.16
N ASP A 197 -10.83 -24.22 5.03
CA ASP A 197 -11.41 -24.41 3.71
C ASP A 197 -11.32 -25.86 3.24
N ARG A 198 -12.48 -26.42 2.88
CA ARG A 198 -12.60 -27.78 2.36
C ARG A 198 -11.79 -28.01 1.08
N LEU A 199 -11.76 -27.04 0.16
CA LEU A 199 -11.04 -27.19 -1.10
C LEU A 199 -9.52 -27.29 -0.86
N LEU A 200 -8.97 -26.45 0.02
CA LEU A 200 -7.57 -26.54 0.41
C LEU A 200 -7.27 -27.89 1.06
N ALA A 201 -8.14 -28.39 1.94
CA ALA A 201 -7.98 -29.73 2.54
C ALA A 201 -7.91 -30.83 1.47
N GLU A 202 -8.80 -30.78 0.47
CA GLU A 202 -8.82 -31.74 -0.64
C GLU A 202 -7.56 -31.66 -1.51
N ILE A 203 -7.06 -30.45 -1.80
CA ILE A 203 -5.82 -30.24 -2.54
C ILE A 203 -4.62 -30.82 -1.77
N LEU A 204 -4.53 -30.57 -0.46
CA LEU A 204 -3.45 -31.12 0.38
C LEU A 204 -3.46 -32.66 0.42
N LEU A 205 -4.66 -33.27 0.36
CA LEU A 205 -4.81 -34.72 0.33
C LEU A 205 -4.52 -35.33 -1.04
N THR A 206 -4.89 -34.65 -2.12
CA THR A 206 -4.79 -35.17 -3.50
C THR A 206 -3.44 -34.88 -4.14
N LYS A 207 -2.86 -33.71 -3.86
CA LYS A 207 -1.63 -33.18 -4.44
C LYS A 207 -0.51 -33.10 -3.40
N LYS A 208 -0.26 -34.24 -2.78
CA LYS A 208 0.71 -34.43 -1.68
C LYS A 208 2.16 -34.17 -2.08
N ASP A 209 2.45 -34.23 -3.36
CA ASP A 209 3.73 -34.03 -4.03
C ASP A 209 3.97 -32.55 -4.40
N ALA A 210 2.90 -31.79 -4.62
CA ALA A 210 2.98 -30.40 -5.07
C ALA A 210 3.02 -29.38 -3.92
N VAL A 211 2.49 -29.72 -2.75
CA VAL A 211 2.43 -28.80 -1.58
C VAL A 211 3.33 -29.30 -0.48
N VAL A 212 4.41 -28.55 -0.24
CA VAL A 212 5.42 -28.89 0.79
C VAL A 212 4.93 -28.54 2.20
N ASP A 213 4.33 -27.37 2.34
CA ASP A 213 3.91 -26.77 3.61
C ASP A 213 2.76 -25.78 3.36
N TYR A 214 1.96 -25.48 4.39
CA TYR A 214 1.02 -24.38 4.36
C TYR A 214 0.99 -23.64 5.71
N PHE A 215 0.95 -22.31 5.64
CA PHE A 215 0.86 -21.44 6.82
C PHE A 215 -0.44 -20.66 6.79
N GLN A 216 -1.16 -20.65 7.92
CA GLN A 216 -2.31 -19.78 8.09
C GLN A 216 -1.87 -18.45 8.71
N HIS A 217 -2.14 -17.34 8.02
CA HIS A 217 -1.81 -15.99 8.48
C HIS A 217 -3.13 -15.26 8.79
N ASP A 218 -3.51 -15.19 10.08
CA ASP A 218 -4.74 -14.53 10.54
C ASP A 218 -4.53 -13.03 10.88
N THR A 219 -3.30 -12.53 10.75
CA THR A 219 -2.86 -11.18 11.17
C THR A 219 -3.43 -10.02 10.36
N LEU A 220 -3.93 -10.23 9.14
CA LEU A 220 -4.57 -9.15 8.36
C LEU A 220 -5.89 -8.66 8.97
N PHE A 221 -6.49 -9.44 9.88
CA PHE A 221 -7.75 -9.11 10.56
C PHE A 221 -7.70 -9.57 12.02
N ALA A 222 -6.58 -9.36 12.72
CA ALA A 222 -6.61 -9.43 14.17
C ALA A 222 -7.80 -8.58 14.64
N HIS A 223 -8.69 -9.16 15.46
CA HIS A 223 -9.91 -8.49 15.92
C HIS A 223 -9.56 -7.29 16.80
N VAL A 224 -9.19 -6.17 16.19
CA VAL A 224 -9.01 -4.88 16.87
C VAL A 224 -10.40 -4.27 16.98
N GLU A 225 -11.03 -4.43 18.15
CA GLU A 225 -12.38 -3.90 18.37
C GLU A 225 -12.46 -2.38 18.18
N GLU A 226 -11.35 -1.68 18.33
CA GLU A 226 -11.20 -0.24 18.15
C GLU A 226 -11.36 0.22 16.68
N GLU A 227 -11.16 -0.67 15.70
CA GLU A 227 -11.36 -0.36 14.26
C GLU A 227 -12.77 -0.74 13.75
N LYS A 228 -13.67 -1.23 14.62
CA LYS A 228 -15.06 -1.47 14.23
C LYS A 228 -15.75 -0.12 14.01
N LEU A 229 -16.26 0.09 12.79
CA LEU A 229 -17.16 1.19 12.48
C LEU A 229 -18.32 1.18 13.48
N THR A 230 -18.62 2.36 14.03
CA THR A 230 -19.83 2.55 14.84
C THR A 230 -21.08 2.20 14.03
N GLU A 231 -22.20 1.91 14.68
CA GLU A 231 -23.46 1.60 13.97
C GLU A 231 -23.88 2.72 13.01
N GLU A 232 -23.54 3.97 13.33
CA GLU A 232 -23.77 5.15 12.49
C GLU A 232 -22.87 5.13 11.25
N GLU A 233 -21.56 4.94 11.41
CA GLU A 233 -20.61 4.88 10.29
C GLU A 233 -20.86 3.65 9.39
N LEU A 234 -21.26 2.52 9.97
CA LEU A 234 -21.66 1.32 9.23
C LEU A 234 -22.86 1.62 8.33
N LYS A 235 -23.86 2.33 8.88
CA LYS A 235 -25.07 2.72 8.14
C LYS A 235 -24.75 3.74 7.04
N GLU A 236 -23.87 4.69 7.30
CA GLU A 236 -23.41 5.65 6.29
C GLU A 236 -22.64 4.97 5.16
N ALA A 237 -21.71 4.07 5.48
CA ALA A 237 -20.96 3.30 4.49
C ALA A 237 -21.88 2.40 3.65
N TRP A 238 -22.92 1.83 4.26
CA TRP A 238 -23.93 1.04 3.56
C TRP A 238 -24.78 1.90 2.60
N ASN A 239 -25.18 3.10 3.04
CA ASN A 239 -25.90 4.07 2.21
C ASN A 239 -25.04 4.58 1.04
N GLU A 240 -23.74 4.78 1.23
CA GLU A 240 -22.81 5.12 0.15
C GLU A 240 -22.70 3.98 -0.88
N TYR A 241 -22.55 2.74 -0.41
CA TYR A 241 -22.58 1.56 -1.27
C TYR A 241 -23.88 1.46 -2.09
N GLU A 242 -25.05 1.70 -1.49
CA GLU A 242 -26.32 1.68 -2.22
C GLU A 242 -26.44 2.81 -3.26
N ARG A 243 -25.94 4.01 -2.94
CA ARG A 243 -25.90 5.13 -3.89
C ARG A 243 -25.03 4.81 -5.10
N ASP A 244 -23.83 4.26 -4.88
CA ASP A 244 -22.91 3.85 -5.95
C ASP A 244 -23.51 2.72 -6.80
N LYS A 245 -24.14 1.74 -6.16
CA LYS A 245 -24.85 0.65 -6.84
C LYS A 245 -25.97 1.18 -7.74
N ASN A 246 -26.74 2.15 -7.27
CA ASN A 246 -27.84 2.74 -8.03
C ASN A 246 -27.36 3.68 -9.15
N MET A 247 -26.25 4.41 -8.96
CA MET A 247 -25.63 5.25 -9.98
C MET A 247 -25.12 4.44 -11.18
N ASN A 248 -24.60 3.23 -10.94
CA ASN A 248 -23.99 2.40 -11.99
C ASN A 248 -25.01 1.71 -12.93
N ILE A 249 -26.29 1.70 -12.58
CA ILE A 249 -27.37 1.09 -13.38
C ILE A 249 -27.95 2.08 -14.40
N GLY A 250 -27.63 3.37 -14.32
CA GLY A 250 -28.34 4.42 -15.04
C GLY A 250 -27.50 5.53 -15.67
N ARG A 251 -26.46 5.23 -16.46
CA ARG A 251 -26.01 6.07 -17.61
C ARG A 251 -24.70 5.57 -18.23
N GLY A 252 -24.78 5.21 -19.52
CA GLY A 252 -23.62 5.30 -20.39
C GLY A 252 -23.26 6.78 -20.65
N GLY A 253 -21.97 7.10 -20.58
CA GLY A 253 -21.39 8.33 -21.13
C GLY A 253 -21.65 9.62 -20.35
N MET A 254 -20.75 9.94 -19.41
CA MET A 254 -19.94 11.17 -19.39
C MET A 254 -19.14 11.19 -18.09
N VAL A 255 -17.81 11.17 -18.23
CA VAL A 255 -16.89 11.44 -17.14
C VAL A 255 -16.71 12.94 -17.07
N MET A 256 -17.18 13.56 -15.99
CA MET A 256 -16.60 14.81 -15.49
C MET A 256 -16.56 14.76 -13.96
N SER A 257 -15.32 14.85 -13.47
CA SER A 257 -14.95 15.31 -12.14
C SER A 257 -15.82 16.48 -11.68
N GLY A 258 -16.41 16.37 -10.49
CA GLY A 258 -17.08 17.48 -9.82
C GLY A 258 -17.58 17.07 -8.44
N LEU A 259 -16.97 17.64 -7.41
CA LEU A 259 -17.44 17.60 -6.03
C LEU A 259 -18.92 18.01 -5.96
N SER A 260 -19.76 17.21 -5.31
CA SER A 260 -20.99 17.70 -4.68
C SER A 260 -21.27 16.95 -3.38
N THR A 261 -20.97 17.67 -2.29
CA THR A 261 -21.15 17.29 -0.90
C THR A 261 -22.54 17.68 -0.38
N GLY A 262 -23.21 16.76 0.31
CA GLY A 262 -24.16 17.04 1.39
C GLY A 262 -23.90 15.98 2.46
N GLY A 263 -23.48 16.30 3.69
CA GLY A 263 -24.05 17.23 4.67
C GLY A 263 -24.75 16.34 5.69
N LEU A 264 -24.04 15.82 6.71
CA LEU A 264 -24.14 16.32 8.09
C LEU A 264 -22.87 16.05 8.95
N GLY A 265 -21.80 15.45 8.40
CA GLY A 265 -20.45 15.40 9.02
C GLY A 265 -19.65 16.71 8.86
N HIS A 266 -20.34 17.82 8.57
CA HIS A 266 -19.76 19.01 7.95
C HIS A 266 -18.91 19.86 8.88
N SER A 267 -18.96 19.72 10.21
CA SER A 267 -18.09 20.53 11.09
C SER A 267 -16.71 19.93 11.29
N GLN A 268 -16.61 18.63 11.58
CA GLN A 268 -15.33 17.96 11.81
C GLN A 268 -14.58 17.63 10.52
N LEU A 269 -15.31 17.19 9.48
CA LEU A 269 -14.68 16.86 8.21
C LEU A 269 -14.30 18.11 7.43
N LEU A 270 -15.02 19.25 7.56
CA LEU A 270 -14.50 20.51 7.04
C LEU A 270 -13.28 20.97 7.82
N GLN A 271 -13.21 20.78 9.14
CA GLN A 271 -12.02 21.20 9.89
C GLN A 271 -10.79 20.37 9.50
N GLN A 272 -10.95 19.05 9.31
CA GLN A 272 -9.89 18.17 8.81
C GLN A 272 -9.57 18.42 7.34
N VAL A 273 -10.56 18.57 6.46
CA VAL A 273 -10.34 18.85 5.03
C VAL A 273 -9.80 20.26 4.83
N GLN A 274 -10.16 21.24 5.66
CA GLN A 274 -9.59 22.59 5.62
C GLN A 274 -8.16 22.60 6.17
N GLN A 275 -7.85 21.81 7.20
CA GLN A 275 -6.47 21.54 7.60
C GLN A 275 -5.68 20.82 6.51
N GLN A 276 -6.28 19.87 5.79
CA GLN A 276 -5.63 19.07 4.76
C GLN A 276 -5.50 19.83 3.43
N ILE A 277 -6.44 20.72 3.10
CA ILE A 277 -6.35 21.71 2.02
C ILE A 277 -5.33 22.79 2.38
N GLN A 278 -5.27 23.27 3.63
CA GLN A 278 -4.17 24.14 4.08
C GLN A 278 -2.83 23.41 4.02
N ARG A 279 -2.77 22.12 4.36
CA ARG A 279 -1.55 21.29 4.26
C ARG A 279 -1.15 21.07 2.81
N ASN A 280 -2.10 20.82 1.91
CA ASN A 280 -1.85 20.65 0.46
C ASN A 280 -1.58 21.98 -0.26
N GLN A 281 -2.19 23.09 0.14
CA GLN A 281 -1.85 24.44 -0.34
C GLN A 281 -0.47 24.85 0.20
N ALA A 282 -0.15 24.58 1.47
CA ALA A 282 1.19 24.75 2.01
C ALA A 282 2.24 23.90 1.26
N MET A 283 1.90 22.66 0.89
CA MET A 283 2.74 21.79 0.06
C MET A 283 2.93 22.33 -1.37
N GLN A 284 1.92 22.96 -1.99
CA GLN A 284 2.07 23.63 -3.29
C GLN A 284 2.99 24.86 -3.23
N HIS A 285 3.04 25.57 -2.08
CA HIS A 285 4.00 26.65 -1.85
C HIS A 285 5.44 26.16 -1.64
N LEU A 286 5.62 24.96 -1.04
CA LEU A 286 6.95 24.37 -0.82
C LEU A 286 7.68 24.02 -2.13
N HIS A 287 6.95 23.56 -3.15
CA HIS A 287 7.55 23.25 -4.47
C HIS A 287 8.04 24.50 -5.23
N ARG A 288 7.62 25.71 -4.82
CA ARG A 288 8.07 26.99 -5.38
C ARG A 288 9.09 27.71 -4.49
N ASP A 289 9.48 27.12 -3.36
CA ASP A 289 10.48 27.71 -2.48
C ASP A 289 11.87 27.65 -3.13
N ILE A 290 12.59 28.77 -3.06
CA ILE A 290 13.89 28.90 -3.71
C ILE A 290 14.91 27.90 -3.14
N VAL A 291 14.86 27.62 -1.84
CA VAL A 291 15.76 26.67 -1.17
C VAL A 291 15.43 25.25 -1.62
N TYR A 292 14.14 24.91 -1.73
CA TYR A 292 13.70 23.60 -2.23
C TYR A 292 14.23 23.30 -3.63
N VAL A 293 14.06 24.24 -4.57
CA VAL A 293 14.55 24.06 -5.95
C VAL A 293 16.08 23.94 -5.98
N ASN A 294 16.78 24.75 -5.19
CA ASN A 294 18.25 24.72 -5.15
C ASN A 294 18.82 23.48 -4.46
N CYS A 295 18.09 22.80 -3.58
CA CYS A 295 18.54 21.53 -2.98
C CYS A 295 18.85 20.46 -4.04
N TYR A 296 18.15 20.47 -5.18
CA TYR A 296 18.39 19.54 -6.28
C TYR A 296 19.70 19.76 -7.04
N ASN A 297 20.42 20.85 -6.77
CA ASN A 297 21.79 21.03 -7.27
C ASN A 297 22.79 20.12 -6.54
N ILE A 298 22.42 19.56 -5.38
CA ILE A 298 23.23 18.59 -4.65
C ILE A 298 23.03 17.20 -5.28
N PRO A 299 24.11 16.49 -5.68
CA PRO A 299 23.99 15.15 -6.26
C PRO A 299 23.25 14.18 -5.33
N LEU A 300 22.39 13.35 -5.91
CA LEU A 300 21.59 12.31 -5.22
C LEU A 300 20.56 12.84 -4.20
N MET A 301 20.19 14.12 -4.28
CA MET A 301 19.13 14.69 -3.43
C MET A 301 17.78 14.01 -3.69
N ASP A 302 17.17 13.44 -2.64
CA ASP A 302 15.83 12.88 -2.68
C ASP A 302 14.75 13.90 -2.25
N HIS A 303 13.51 13.65 -2.66
CA HIS A 303 12.38 14.55 -2.39
C HIS A 303 12.12 14.75 -0.90
N ASP A 304 12.22 13.69 -0.09
CA ASP A 304 11.92 13.74 1.33
C ASP A 304 12.97 14.59 2.08
N THR A 305 14.25 14.42 1.77
CA THR A 305 15.34 15.24 2.33
C THR A 305 15.21 16.71 1.94
N ALA A 306 14.94 17.02 0.67
CA ALA A 306 14.74 18.40 0.21
C ALA A 306 13.55 19.05 0.93
N MET A 307 12.43 18.34 1.06
CA MET A 307 11.24 18.81 1.79
C MET A 307 11.55 19.10 3.26
N LYS A 308 12.30 18.24 3.94
CA LYS A 308 12.69 18.44 5.34
C LYS A 308 13.57 19.67 5.53
N VAL A 309 14.53 19.91 4.63
CA VAL A 309 15.39 21.10 4.66
C VAL A 309 14.57 22.38 4.46
N THR A 310 13.66 22.40 3.49
CA THR A 310 12.79 23.56 3.24
C THR A 310 11.83 23.81 4.40
N TYR A 311 11.31 22.74 5.01
CA TYR A 311 10.46 22.85 6.18
C TYR A 311 11.20 23.49 7.37
N LEU A 312 12.43 23.03 7.66
CA LEU A 312 13.27 23.60 8.73
C LEU A 312 13.57 25.08 8.52
N LYS A 313 13.86 25.47 7.27
CA LYS A 313 14.03 26.88 6.89
C LYS A 313 12.77 27.68 7.19
N LYS A 314 11.59 27.17 6.82
CA LYS A 314 10.32 27.87 7.04
C LYS A 314 9.96 28.00 8.52
N ALA A 315 10.23 26.97 9.30
CA ALA A 315 10.08 27.02 10.76
C ALA A 315 10.94 28.11 11.41
N LEU A 316 12.15 28.34 10.88
CA LEU A 316 13.00 29.45 11.31
C LEU A 316 12.48 30.83 10.87
N GLU A 317 11.91 30.93 9.68
CA GLU A 317 11.27 32.17 9.20
C GLU A 317 10.03 32.52 10.01
N ASP A 318 9.22 31.53 10.42
CA ASP A 318 8.03 31.76 11.27
C ASP A 318 8.43 32.21 12.68
N LEU A 319 9.60 31.77 13.16
CA LEU A 319 10.15 32.15 14.45
C LEU A 319 10.77 33.56 14.43
N LEU A 320 11.37 33.96 13.30
CA LEU A 320 12.15 35.19 13.16
C LEU A 320 11.44 36.48 13.65
N PRO A 321 10.14 36.73 13.34
CA PRO A 321 9.42 37.92 13.79
C PRO A 321 9.29 38.06 15.31
N GLN A 322 9.29 36.94 16.04
CA GLN A 322 9.13 36.93 17.50
C GLN A 322 10.45 37.05 18.27
N ILE A 323 11.58 36.87 17.59
CA ILE A 323 12.90 37.01 18.20
C ILE A 323 13.15 38.51 18.43
N PRO A 324 13.54 38.95 19.63
CA PRO A 324 13.93 40.34 19.87
C PRO A 324 15.06 40.80 18.92
N LEU A 325 14.97 42.03 18.39
CA LEU A 325 15.92 42.55 17.38
C LEU A 325 17.38 42.49 17.85
N GLU A 326 17.63 42.66 19.15
CA GLU A 326 18.95 42.59 19.78
C GLU A 326 19.59 41.19 19.70
N MET A 327 18.77 40.14 19.62
CA MET A 327 19.21 38.74 19.57
C MET A 327 19.33 38.19 18.14
N ARG A 328 18.85 38.92 17.13
CA ARG A 328 18.86 38.45 15.73
C ARG A 328 20.25 38.49 15.08
N GLY A 329 21.22 39.18 15.68
CA GLY A 329 22.60 39.21 15.16
C GLY A 329 22.72 39.70 13.71
N GLY A 330 21.79 40.54 13.24
CA GLY A 330 21.73 41.01 11.84
C GLY A 330 21.04 40.07 10.85
N ILE A 331 20.47 38.94 11.30
CA ILE A 331 19.71 38.02 10.45
C ILE A 331 18.34 38.63 10.12
N SER A 332 18.14 38.98 8.86
CA SER A 332 16.87 39.47 8.30
C SER A 332 16.06 38.38 7.58
N GLU A 333 16.72 37.33 7.11
CA GLU A 333 16.12 36.20 6.40
C GLU A 333 17.00 34.94 6.48
N PHE A 334 16.40 33.76 6.26
CA PHE A 334 17.12 32.48 6.24
C PHE A 334 17.41 31.96 4.82
N ASN A 335 16.83 32.55 3.77
CA ASN A 335 17.07 32.14 2.37
C ASN A 335 18.56 32.14 2.02
N SER A 336 19.22 33.29 2.19
CA SER A 336 20.65 33.46 1.89
C SER A 336 21.55 32.50 2.68
N TYR A 337 21.16 32.14 3.91
CA TYR A 337 21.92 31.23 4.76
C TYR A 337 21.83 29.78 4.26
N PHE A 338 20.63 29.33 3.90
CA PHE A 338 20.43 27.98 3.35
C PHE A 338 20.99 27.85 1.93
N ILE A 339 20.93 28.90 1.11
CA ILE A 339 21.57 28.91 -0.22
C ILE A 339 23.09 28.76 -0.07
N ASN A 340 23.72 29.44 0.90
CA ASN A 340 25.16 29.29 1.16
C ASN A 340 25.51 27.85 1.56
N PHE A 341 24.70 27.19 2.39
CA PHE A 341 24.89 25.77 2.69
C PHE A 341 24.81 24.87 1.46
N ILE A 342 23.86 25.14 0.56
CA ILE A 342 23.73 24.41 -0.70
C ILE A 342 24.97 24.63 -1.58
N THR A 343 25.41 25.88 -1.74
CA THR A 343 26.63 26.21 -2.49
C THR A 343 27.85 25.50 -1.92
N THR A 344 28.02 25.53 -0.59
CA THR A 344 29.10 24.81 0.11
C THR A 344 29.02 23.30 -0.11
N ALA A 345 27.81 22.72 -0.07
CA ALA A 345 27.61 21.30 -0.31
C ALA A 345 27.97 20.91 -1.75
N VAL A 346 27.66 21.76 -2.74
CA VAL A 346 28.00 21.53 -4.15
C VAL A 346 29.50 21.66 -4.38
N GLU A 347 30.14 22.72 -3.88
CA GLU A 347 31.58 22.97 -4.03
C GLU A 347 32.42 21.88 -3.36
N SER A 348 32.02 21.44 -2.16
CA SER A 348 32.74 20.44 -1.37
C SER A 348 32.28 18.99 -1.63
N ARG A 349 31.35 18.78 -2.58
CA ARG A 349 30.76 17.48 -2.94
C ARG A 349 30.19 16.70 -1.73
N HIS A 350 29.50 17.40 -0.84
CA HIS A 350 28.83 16.76 0.28
C HIS A 350 27.55 16.05 -0.14
N ASN A 351 27.14 15.05 0.66
CA ASN A 351 25.92 14.27 0.42
C ASN A 351 24.67 14.98 0.96
N PRO A 352 23.45 14.58 0.54
CA PRO A 352 22.19 15.15 1.03
C PRO A 352 22.02 15.10 2.55
N ALA A 353 22.53 14.05 3.20
CA ALA A 353 22.48 13.90 4.65
C ALA A 353 23.28 14.99 5.37
N TRP A 354 24.41 15.43 4.82
CA TRP A 354 25.18 16.57 5.34
C TRP A 354 24.36 17.85 5.34
N MET A 355 23.64 18.13 4.25
CA MET A 355 22.77 19.31 4.14
C MET A 355 21.66 19.29 5.19
N LEU A 356 20.98 18.13 5.34
CA LEU A 356 19.94 17.97 6.35
C LEU A 356 20.49 18.14 7.77
N ASN A 357 21.64 17.53 8.09
CA ASN A 357 22.28 17.66 9.40
C ASN A 357 22.67 19.11 9.71
N ARG A 358 23.14 19.85 8.70
CA ARG A 358 23.48 21.27 8.86
C ARG A 358 22.25 22.13 9.10
N ALA A 359 21.16 21.86 8.39
CA ALA A 359 19.87 22.51 8.59
C ALA A 359 19.31 22.24 10.00
N VAL A 360 19.32 20.98 10.46
CA VAL A 360 18.87 20.58 11.81
C VAL A 360 19.74 21.22 12.90
N SER A 361 21.07 21.23 12.72
CA SER A 361 21.99 21.87 13.67
C SER A 361 21.72 23.37 13.80
N THR A 362 21.48 24.05 12.68
CA THR A 362 21.12 25.47 12.66
C THR A 362 19.79 25.69 13.38
N PHE A 363 18.77 24.88 13.07
CA PHE A 363 17.46 24.93 13.71
C PHE A 363 17.56 24.78 15.23
N ARG A 364 18.25 23.74 15.71
CA ARG A 364 18.44 23.49 17.14
C ARG A 364 19.20 24.62 17.84
N THR A 365 20.20 25.20 17.17
CA THR A 365 20.96 26.33 17.72
C THR A 365 20.07 27.55 17.93
N VAL A 366 19.26 27.90 16.93
CA VAL A 366 18.34 29.03 17.03
C VAL A 366 17.28 28.78 18.11
N VAL A 367 16.66 27.60 18.12
CA VAL A 367 15.69 27.21 19.15
C VAL A 367 16.29 27.31 20.55
N LYS A 368 17.51 26.81 20.75
CA LYS A 368 18.20 26.86 22.04
C LYS A 368 18.48 28.29 22.51
N LEU A 369 18.76 29.21 21.58
CA LEU A 369 18.98 30.63 21.90
C LEU A 369 17.69 31.35 22.30
N VAL A 370 16.52 30.91 21.79
CA VAL A 370 15.25 31.63 21.97
C VAL A 370 14.26 30.93 22.90
N LYS A 371 14.59 29.74 23.42
CA LYS A 371 13.68 28.92 24.25
C LYS A 371 13.16 29.63 25.50
N ASP A 372 14.00 30.47 26.11
CA ASP A 372 13.66 31.17 27.34
C ASP A 372 12.88 32.48 27.08
N GLN A 373 12.74 32.89 25.81
CA GLN A 373 12.07 34.14 25.45
C GLN A 373 10.55 34.01 25.46
N PRO A 374 9.82 34.81 26.26
CA PRO A 374 8.36 34.73 26.38
C PRO A 374 7.63 34.93 25.04
N SER A 375 8.17 35.77 24.15
CA SER A 375 7.61 36.03 22.81
C SER A 375 7.69 34.83 21.88
N CYS A 376 8.70 33.97 22.06
CA CYS A 376 8.95 32.83 21.18
C CYS A 376 8.22 31.55 21.64
N LYS A 377 7.90 31.43 22.94
CA LYS A 377 7.23 30.24 23.53
C LYS A 377 5.97 29.77 22.79
N PRO A 378 5.03 30.64 22.37
CA PRO A 378 3.83 30.20 21.65
C PRO A 378 4.16 29.55 20.30
N ILE A 379 5.12 30.10 19.56
CA ILE A 379 5.55 29.57 18.26
C ILE A 379 6.35 28.28 18.47
N LEU A 380 7.26 28.25 19.45
CA LEU A 380 8.05 27.06 19.76
C LEU A 380 7.18 25.87 20.18
N ARG A 381 6.08 26.10 20.92
CA ARG A 381 5.10 25.05 21.24
C ARG A 381 4.38 24.51 20.01
N ASN A 382 3.97 25.39 19.10
CA ASN A 382 3.33 24.99 17.85
C ASN A 382 4.31 24.23 16.93
N LEU A 383 5.56 24.69 16.85
CA LEU A 383 6.63 24.02 16.13
C LEU A 383 6.95 22.66 16.77
N TYR A 384 7.00 22.56 18.10
CA TYR A 384 7.25 21.30 18.79
C TYR A 384 6.12 20.27 18.52
N ALA A 385 4.86 20.71 18.53
CA ALA A 385 3.70 19.85 18.21
C ALA A 385 3.72 19.34 16.76
N THR A 386 4.33 20.08 15.83
CA THR A 386 4.36 19.74 14.40
C THR A 386 5.67 19.11 13.95
N THR A 387 6.78 19.32 14.69
CA THR A 387 8.14 18.92 14.32
C THR A 387 9.02 18.44 15.46
N SER A 388 8.43 17.78 16.46
CA SER A 388 9.14 17.19 17.60
C SER A 388 10.42 16.41 17.22
N GLN A 389 10.40 15.70 16.07
CA GLN A 389 11.54 14.93 15.55
C GLN A 389 12.84 15.72 15.29
N PHE A 390 12.77 17.05 15.11
CA PHE A 390 13.95 17.89 14.85
C PHE A 390 14.45 18.63 16.09
N PHE A 391 13.69 18.61 17.19
CA PHE A 391 14.13 19.10 18.49
C PHE A 391 15.15 18.14 19.11
N ASP A 392 15.85 18.59 20.16
CA ASP A 392 16.79 17.74 20.88
C ASP A 392 16.00 16.76 21.77
N PRO A 393 16.12 15.43 21.57
CA PRO A 393 15.40 14.44 22.37
C PRO A 393 15.83 14.42 23.85
N MET A 394 16.96 15.03 24.19
CA MET A 394 17.48 15.11 25.56
C MET A 394 17.06 16.40 26.29
N GLU A 395 16.43 17.36 25.61
CA GLU A 395 15.92 18.59 26.22
C GLU A 395 14.40 18.51 26.46
N SER A 396 13.94 19.06 27.59
CA SER A 396 12.52 19.14 27.92
C SER A 396 11.75 19.97 26.88
N PRO A 397 10.50 19.60 26.53
CA PRO A 397 9.69 20.36 25.58
C PRO A 397 9.47 21.83 26.02
N PRO A 398 9.46 22.79 25.08
CA PRO A 398 9.39 24.24 25.35
C PRO A 398 8.04 24.78 25.84
#